data_AF-A0A9X9S5A5-F1
#
_entry.id   AF-A0A9X9S5A5-F1
#
_cell.length_a   1.000
_cell.length_b   1.000
_cell.length_c   1.000
_cell.angle_alpha   90.00
_cell.angle_beta   90.00
_cell.angle_gamma   90.00
#
_symmetry.space_group_name_H-M   'P 1'
#
loop_
_entity.id
_entity.type
_entity.pdbx_description
1 polymer ?
#
loop_
_entity_poly.entity_id
_entity_poly.type
_entity_poly.pdbx_seq_one_letter_code
_entity_poly.pdbx_strand_id
1 'polypeptide(L)'
;MLDTPRIEWDRCDLFYHGAGIEVKSSAYVQSWYQERPSKIQFDIAKKLRWDSTTNTYVPDDPCRCADCYVFCLFTGEEERHEDVLDTSLWKFYVLATDVIEEQFGEQKSVALSRIEEVCEAVSYGDLKHMVDSVFGVE
;
A
#
# COMPACT_ATOMS: atom_id res chain seq x y z
N MET A 1 -5.16 -6.27 -17.36
CA MET A 1 -4.82 -7.56 -16.71
C MET A 1 -3.49 -7.35 -16.00
N LEU A 2 -3.21 -8.08 -14.91
CA LEU A 2 -1.87 -8.09 -14.33
C LEU A 2 -0.90 -8.75 -15.32
N ASP A 3 0.31 -8.22 -15.44
CA ASP A 3 1.30 -8.73 -16.38
C ASP A 3 1.84 -10.10 -15.94
N THR A 4 1.90 -10.32 -14.62
CA THR A 4 2.44 -11.54 -14.02
C THR A 4 1.74 -11.84 -12.68
N PRO A 5 1.46 -13.12 -12.34
CA PRO A 5 1.02 -13.48 -11.00
C PRO A 5 2.09 -13.14 -9.94
N ARG A 6 1.66 -12.98 -8.67
CA ARG A 6 2.55 -12.66 -7.53
C ARG A 6 3.74 -13.62 -7.48
N ILE A 7 4.94 -13.08 -7.62
CA ILE A 7 6.19 -13.79 -7.39
C ILE A 7 6.55 -13.52 -5.92
N GLU A 8 6.45 -14.53 -5.06
CA GLU A 8 7.00 -14.41 -3.71
C GLU A 8 8.49 -14.05 -3.83
N TRP A 9 8.94 -13.05 -3.05
CA TRP A 9 10.28 -12.45 -3.07
C TRP A 9 10.56 -11.34 -4.10
N ASP A 10 9.55 -10.85 -4.82
CA ASP A 10 9.75 -9.68 -5.68
C ASP A 10 9.82 -8.35 -4.90
N ARG A 11 10.30 -7.30 -5.55
CA ARG A 11 10.51 -5.95 -5.00
C ARG A 11 9.22 -5.23 -4.57
N CYS A 12 8.07 -5.74 -4.98
CA CYS A 12 6.73 -5.22 -4.71
C CYS A 12 5.72 -6.38 -4.78
N ASP A 13 4.46 -6.13 -4.40
CA ASP A 13 3.44 -7.19 -4.32
C ASP A 13 2.90 -7.63 -5.69
N LEU A 14 2.83 -6.73 -6.68
CA LEU A 14 2.34 -7.03 -8.03
C LEU A 14 2.81 -6.02 -9.07
N PHE A 15 2.82 -6.43 -10.35
CA PHE A 15 3.11 -5.56 -11.50
C PHE A 15 1.84 -5.28 -12.31
N TYR A 16 1.74 -4.04 -12.78
CA TYR A 16 0.65 -3.56 -13.62
C TYR A 16 1.16 -2.56 -14.65
N HIS A 17 0.99 -2.86 -15.94
CA HIS A 17 1.57 -2.12 -17.07
C HIS A 17 3.09 -1.92 -16.95
N GLY A 18 3.79 -2.94 -16.45
CA GLY A 18 5.24 -2.89 -16.21
C GLY A 18 5.68 -2.05 -15.01
N ALA A 19 4.76 -1.43 -14.26
CA ALA A 19 5.04 -0.69 -13.04
C ALA A 19 4.71 -1.53 -11.79
N GLY A 20 5.55 -1.42 -10.76
CA GLY A 20 5.42 -2.17 -9.50
C GLY A 20 4.49 -1.48 -8.51
N ILE A 21 3.63 -2.25 -7.85
CA ILE A 21 2.70 -1.79 -6.82
C ILE A 21 2.98 -2.54 -5.50
N GLU A 22 3.19 -1.81 -4.41
CA GLU A 22 3.17 -2.34 -3.04
C GLU A 22 1.79 -2.10 -2.43
N VAL A 23 1.20 -3.13 -1.82
CA VAL A 23 -0.11 -3.05 -1.17
C VAL A 23 0.04 -3.18 0.34
N LYS A 24 -0.54 -2.25 1.09
CA LYS A 24 -0.51 -2.25 2.56
C LYS A 24 -1.94 -2.22 3.08
N SER A 25 -2.40 -3.29 3.73
CA SER A 25 -3.74 -3.34 4.30
C SER A 25 -3.75 -3.19 5.83
N SER A 26 -4.79 -2.53 6.34
CA SER A 26 -5.06 -2.39 7.77
C SER A 26 -6.57 -2.33 8.02
N ALA A 27 -6.97 -2.59 9.26
CA ALA A 27 -8.36 -2.58 9.70
C ALA A 27 -8.46 -2.01 11.11
N TYR A 28 -9.55 -1.30 11.42
CA TYR A 28 -9.81 -0.84 12.79
C TYR A 28 -10.14 -1.98 13.75
N VAL A 29 -10.75 -3.04 13.21
CA VAL A 29 -11.13 -4.24 13.94
C VAL A 29 -9.96 -5.22 13.89
N GLN A 30 -9.49 -5.65 15.07
CA GLN A 30 -8.53 -6.74 15.19
C GLN A 30 -9.17 -7.87 16.00
N SER A 31 -8.82 -9.12 15.68
CA SER A 31 -9.42 -10.32 16.25
C SER A 31 -9.13 -10.57 17.75
N TRP A 32 -8.64 -9.56 18.49
CA TRP A 32 -8.33 -9.62 19.91
C TRP A 32 -8.88 -8.36 20.61
N TYR A 33 -9.41 -8.54 21.82
CA TYR A 33 -10.01 -7.48 22.63
C TYR A 33 -9.12 -6.23 22.72
N GLN A 34 -9.68 -5.07 22.38
CA GLN A 34 -9.01 -3.76 22.51
C GLN A 34 -9.83 -2.83 23.40
N GLU A 35 -9.18 -2.13 24.33
CA GLU A 35 -9.83 -1.06 25.12
C GLU A 35 -10.08 0.23 24.30
N ARG A 36 -9.43 0.37 23.14
CA ARG A 36 -9.54 1.51 22.23
C ARG A 36 -9.19 1.09 20.80
N PRO A 37 -9.79 1.71 19.75
CA PRO A 37 -9.43 1.41 18.37
C PRO A 37 -7.94 1.58 18.11
N SER A 38 -7.35 0.66 17.35
CA SER A 38 -5.95 0.74 16.96
C SER A 38 -5.67 1.98 16.12
N LYS A 39 -4.56 2.66 16.41
CA LYS A 39 -4.06 3.72 15.52
C LYS A 39 -3.60 3.06 14.23
N ILE A 40 -4.28 3.35 13.12
CA ILE A 40 -3.90 2.81 11.81
C ILE A 40 -2.56 3.43 11.38
N GLN A 41 -1.61 2.54 11.08
CA GLN A 41 -0.26 2.89 10.68
C GLN A 41 0.23 1.86 9.67
N PHE A 42 0.88 2.35 8.62
CA PHE A 42 1.41 1.53 7.54
C PHE A 42 2.93 1.56 7.53
N ASP A 43 3.53 0.41 7.26
CA ASP A 43 4.97 0.29 7.00
C ASP A 43 5.31 0.88 5.63
N ILE A 44 6.27 1.80 5.59
CA ILE A 44 6.80 2.44 4.39
C ILE A 44 8.35 2.46 4.43
N ALA A 45 8.97 1.56 5.19
CA ALA A 45 10.41 1.52 5.30
C ALA A 45 11.05 1.21 3.95
N LYS A 46 12.14 1.93 3.64
CA LYS A 46 13.04 1.54 2.54
C LYS A 46 13.60 0.14 2.85
N LYS A 47 13.51 -0.76 1.88
CA LYS A 47 13.97 -2.15 1.97
C LYS A 47 15.24 -2.31 1.15
N LEU A 48 16.12 -3.23 1.55
CA LEU A 48 17.29 -3.56 0.74
C LEU A 48 16.82 -4.12 -0.60
N ARG A 49 17.39 -3.61 -1.68
CA ARG A 49 17.10 -4.09 -3.03
C ARG A 49 17.73 -5.46 -3.21
N TRP A 50 16.95 -6.43 -3.66
CA TRP A 50 17.48 -7.69 -4.17
C TRP A 50 18.08 -7.46 -5.56
N ASP A 51 19.31 -7.91 -5.77
CA ASP A 51 19.96 -7.97 -7.08
C ASP A 51 19.97 -9.42 -7.58
N SER A 52 19.17 -9.69 -8.61
CA SER A 52 19.06 -11.00 -9.25
C SER A 52 20.35 -11.43 -9.97
N THR A 53 21.20 -10.47 -10.35
CA THR A 53 22.47 -10.73 -11.05
C THR A 53 23.49 -11.33 -10.10
N THR A 54 23.54 -10.81 -8.87
CA THR A 54 24.47 -11.25 -7.84
C THR A 54 23.84 -12.24 -6.85
N ASN A 55 22.52 -12.42 -6.89
CA ASN A 55 21.76 -13.25 -5.96
C ASN A 55 21.99 -12.83 -4.50
N THR A 56 22.09 -11.51 -4.27
CA THR A 56 22.32 -10.90 -2.96
C THR A 56 21.51 -9.61 -2.79
N TYR A 57 21.36 -9.16 -1.55
CA TYR A 57 20.85 -7.82 -1.24
C TYR A 57 21.97 -6.79 -1.40
N VAL A 58 21.66 -5.65 -2.02
CA VAL A 58 22.55 -4.49 -2.11
C VAL A 58 22.60 -3.82 -0.73
N PRO A 59 23.70 -3.91 0.05
CA PRO A 59 23.70 -3.56 1.47
C PRO A 59 23.59 -2.05 1.75
N ASP A 60 23.97 -1.22 0.78
CA ASP A 60 24.21 0.22 0.98
C ASP A 60 23.22 1.13 0.23
N ASP A 61 22.15 0.58 -0.35
CA ASP A 61 21.18 1.34 -1.15
C ASP A 61 19.72 0.88 -0.90
N PRO A 62 19.16 1.13 0.29
CA PRO A 62 17.78 0.80 0.58
C PRO A 62 16.83 1.70 -0.22
N CYS A 63 15.83 1.10 -0.89
CA CYS A 63 14.81 1.82 -1.65
C CYS A 63 13.37 1.47 -1.22
N ARG A 64 12.45 2.37 -1.53
CA ARG A 64 11.06 2.01 -1.84
C ARG A 64 11.05 1.60 -3.30
N CYS A 65 10.99 0.29 -3.54
CA CYS A 65 11.30 -0.23 -4.88
C CYS A 65 10.04 -0.47 -5.73
N ALA A 66 8.85 -0.22 -5.19
CA ALA A 66 7.61 -0.08 -5.95
C ALA A 66 7.52 1.32 -6.56
N ASP A 67 6.77 1.46 -7.65
CA ASP A 67 6.48 2.74 -8.30
C ASP A 67 5.27 3.45 -7.66
N CYS A 68 4.34 2.65 -7.12
CA CYS A 68 3.13 3.11 -6.44
C CYS A 68 2.86 2.29 -5.17
N TYR A 69 2.24 2.91 -4.18
CA TYR A 69 1.70 2.27 -2.99
C TYR A 69 0.19 2.40 -2.96
N VAL A 70 -0.49 1.30 -2.64
CA VAL A 70 -1.93 1.27 -2.36
C VAL A 70 -2.12 0.94 -0.89
N PHE A 71 -2.56 1.93 -0.10
CA PHE A 71 -2.93 1.73 1.29
C PHE A 71 -4.43 1.41 1.38
N CYS A 72 -4.75 0.22 1.87
CA CYS A 72 -6.12 -0.29 1.99
C CYS A 72 -6.56 -0.21 3.45
N LEU A 73 -7.67 0.45 3.70
CA LEU A 73 -8.31 0.51 5.01
C LEU A 73 -9.66 -0.19 4.97
N PHE A 74 -9.79 -1.26 5.73
CA PHE A 74 -11.09 -1.86 6.02
C PHE A 74 -11.75 -1.06 7.16
N THR A 75 -12.93 -0.52 6.88
CA THR A 75 -13.69 0.34 7.82
C THR A 75 -14.78 -0.40 8.55
N GLY A 76 -14.86 -1.73 8.40
CA GLY A 76 -15.93 -2.48 9.02
C GLY A 76 -15.87 -2.53 10.54
N GLU A 77 -17.02 -2.71 11.18
CA GLU A 77 -17.24 -2.79 12.64
C GLU A 77 -17.38 -4.26 13.10
N GLU A 78 -16.73 -4.62 14.21
CA GLU A 78 -16.72 -6.01 14.72
C GLU A 78 -18.12 -6.45 15.15
N GLU A 79 -18.85 -5.55 15.81
CA GLU A 79 -20.18 -5.80 16.35
C GLU A 79 -21.22 -6.13 15.27
N ARG A 80 -20.93 -5.78 14.02
CA ARG A 80 -21.83 -5.97 12.88
C ARG A 80 -21.53 -7.22 12.07
N HIS A 81 -20.48 -7.97 12.41
CA HIS A 81 -20.03 -9.16 11.67
C HIS A 81 -19.94 -8.89 10.16
N GLU A 82 -19.37 -7.74 9.80
CA GLU A 82 -19.30 -7.29 8.41
C GLU A 82 -18.38 -8.16 7.55
N ASP A 83 -18.77 -8.35 6.29
CA ASP A 83 -18.04 -9.20 5.34
C ASP A 83 -16.81 -8.46 4.81
N VAL A 84 -15.62 -9.03 5.03
CA VAL A 84 -14.35 -8.48 4.52
C VAL A 84 -14.30 -8.44 2.99
N LEU A 85 -15.13 -9.23 2.31
CA LEU A 85 -15.27 -9.22 0.85
C LEU A 85 -16.19 -8.12 0.34
N ASP A 86 -16.93 -7.43 1.23
CA ASP A 86 -17.73 -6.27 0.85
C ASP A 86 -16.82 -5.07 0.56
N THR A 87 -16.59 -4.85 -0.74
CA THR A 87 -15.77 -3.76 -1.24
C THR A 87 -16.24 -2.35 -0.84
N SER A 88 -17.51 -2.18 -0.43
CA SER A 88 -18.03 -0.89 0.05
C SER A 88 -17.45 -0.50 1.42
N LEU A 89 -16.90 -1.46 2.16
CA LEU A 89 -16.24 -1.27 3.45
C LEU A 89 -14.74 -1.03 3.32
N TRP A 90 -14.23 -0.87 2.09
CA TRP A 90 -12.83 -0.60 1.83
C TRP A 90 -12.62 0.82 1.29
N LYS A 91 -11.66 1.51 1.91
CA LYS A 91 -11.10 2.76 1.40
C LYS A 91 -9.68 2.52 0.91
N PHE A 92 -9.34 3.11 -0.22
CA PHE A 92 -8.02 2.98 -0.81
C PHE A 92 -7.36 4.35 -0.96
N TYR A 93 -6.08 4.44 -0.64
CA TYR A 93 -5.26 5.63 -0.85
C TYR A 93 -4.11 5.24 -1.76
N VAL A 94 -3.98 5.93 -2.88
CA VAL A 94 -3.02 5.59 -3.93
C VAL A 94 -2.00 6.72 -4.02
N LEU A 95 -0.73 6.39 -3.83
CA LEU A 95 0.36 7.35 -3.84
C LEU A 95 1.51 6.83 -4.69
N ALA A 96 2.02 7.67 -5.58
CA ALA A 96 3.28 7.44 -6.26
C ALA A 96 4.44 7.46 -5.24
N THR A 97 5.49 6.68 -5.50
CA THR A 97 6.64 6.58 -4.60
C THR A 97 7.38 7.91 -4.44
N ASP A 98 7.44 8.74 -5.48
CA ASP A 98 8.02 10.08 -5.41
C ASP A 98 7.28 11.00 -4.43
N VAL A 99 5.94 10.95 -4.39
CA VAL A 99 5.12 11.66 -3.41
C VAL A 99 5.41 11.14 -2.00
N ILE A 100 5.59 9.83 -1.83
CA ILE A 100 5.96 9.25 -0.52
C ILE A 100 7.34 9.73 -0.06
N GLU A 101 8.33 9.76 -0.96
CA GLU A 101 9.66 10.30 -0.67
C GLU A 101 9.58 11.78 -0.29
N GLU A 102 8.82 12.60 -1.05
CA GLU A 102 8.66 14.03 -0.79
C GLU A 102 7.95 14.31 0.54
N GLN A 103 6.85 13.62 0.82
CA GLN A 103 5.99 13.92 1.97
C GLN A 103 6.46 13.25 3.27
N PHE A 104 7.11 12.09 3.18
CA PHE A 104 7.44 11.27 4.35
C PHE A 104 8.94 10.99 4.53
N GLY A 105 9.78 11.24 3.52
CA GLY A 105 11.24 11.11 3.59
C GLY A 105 11.70 9.74 4.10
N GLU A 106 12.59 9.72 5.08
CA GLU A 106 13.19 8.50 5.67
C GLU A 106 12.31 7.79 6.71
N GLN A 107 11.05 8.21 6.88
CA GLN A 107 10.14 7.55 7.81
C GLN A 107 9.93 6.09 7.41
N LYS A 108 9.97 5.21 8.42
CA LYS A 108 9.73 3.77 8.25
C LYS A 108 8.25 3.41 8.29
N SER A 109 7.41 4.33 8.71
CA SER A 109 5.98 4.11 8.86
C SER A 109 5.24 5.43 8.81
N VAL A 110 3.99 5.41 8.37
CA VAL A 110 3.12 6.58 8.27
C VAL A 110 1.75 6.27 8.88
N ALA A 111 1.20 7.21 9.65
CA ALA A 111 -0.15 7.09 10.20
C ALA A 111 -1.18 7.43 9.12
N LEU A 112 -2.35 6.77 9.16
CA LEU A 112 -3.43 7.03 8.20
C LEU A 112 -3.79 8.52 8.11
N SER A 113 -3.91 9.21 9.26
CA SER A 113 -4.24 10.63 9.29
C SER A 113 -3.28 11.50 8.47
N ARG A 114 -2.01 11.08 8.36
CA ARG A 114 -0.98 11.81 7.62
C ARG A 114 -0.99 11.47 6.13
N ILE A 115 -1.48 10.29 5.74
CA ILE A 115 -1.85 9.97 4.35
C ILE A 115 -3.06 10.81 3.93
N GLU A 116 -4.09 10.90 4.77
CA GLU A 116 -5.32 11.67 4.48
C GLU A 116 -5.08 13.17 4.26
N GLU A 117 -3.98 13.71 4.79
CA GLU A 117 -3.57 15.10 4.57
C GLU A 117 -2.99 15.36 3.17
N VAL A 118 -2.59 14.31 2.43
CA VAL A 118 -1.95 14.42 1.11
C VAL A 118 -2.63 13.59 0.02
N CYS A 119 -3.59 12.73 0.38
CA CYS A 119 -4.28 11.82 -0.53
C CYS A 119 -5.72 11.60 -0.08
N GLU A 120 -6.67 11.80 -0.99
CA GLU A 120 -8.07 11.46 -0.74
C GLU A 120 -8.31 9.96 -0.96
N ALA A 121 -9.22 9.40 -0.17
CA ALA A 121 -9.63 8.01 -0.33
C ALA A 121 -10.45 7.82 -1.61
N VAL A 122 -10.21 6.73 -2.32
CA VAL A 122 -11.03 6.27 -3.44
C VAL A 122 -11.77 4.99 -3.10
N SER A 123 -12.89 4.77 -3.78
CA SER A 123 -13.66 3.53 -3.70
C SER A 123 -12.97 2.39 -4.45
N TYR A 124 -13.41 1.15 -4.23
CA TYR A 124 -12.94 0.02 -5.05
C TYR A 124 -13.22 0.21 -6.55
N GLY A 125 -14.36 0.82 -6.91
CA GLY A 125 -14.72 1.08 -8.31
C GLY A 125 -13.79 2.06 -9.00
N ASP A 126 -13.25 3.03 -8.25
CA ASP A 126 -12.37 4.08 -8.76
C ASP A 126 -10.88 3.72 -8.62
N LEU A 127 -10.55 2.68 -7.86
CA LEU A 127 -9.18 2.27 -7.56
C LEU A 127 -8.34 2.07 -8.82
N LYS A 128 -8.87 1.35 -9.82
CA LYS A 128 -8.15 1.12 -11.08
C LYS A 128 -7.84 2.45 -11.76
N HIS A 129 -8.82 3.33 -11.89
CA HIS A 129 -8.65 4.63 -12.54
C HIS A 129 -7.61 5.49 -11.80
N MET A 130 -7.60 5.45 -10.47
CA MET A 130 -6.61 6.18 -9.68
C MET A 130 -5.19 5.62 -9.89
N VAL A 131 -5.03 4.29 -9.91
CA VAL A 131 -3.73 3.66 -10.23
C VAL A 131 -3.28 4.01 -11.65
N ASP A 132 -4.21 3.95 -12.62
CA ASP A 132 -3.95 4.35 -14.01
C ASP A 132 -3.48 5.82 -14.08
N SER A 133 -4.14 6.72 -13.35
CA SER A 133 -3.77 8.15 -13.27
C SER A 133 -2.38 8.36 -12.66
N VAL A 134 -2.01 7.60 -11.62
CA VAL A 134 -0.67 7.68 -11.02
C VAL A 134 0.41 7.25 -12.00
N PHE A 135 0.12 6.27 -12.85
CA PHE A 135 1.05 5.78 -13.87
C PHE A 135 0.96 6.51 -15.22
N GLY A 136 0.00 7.43 -15.40
CA GLY A 136 -0.19 8.16 -16.65
C GLY A 136 -0.61 7.28 -17.83
N VAL A 137 -1.33 6.19 -17.55
CA VAL A 137 -1.84 5.25 -18.56
C VAL A 137 -3.37 5.37 -18.63
N GLU A 138 -3.87 6.26 -19.49
CA GLU A 138 -5.31 6.44 -19.76
C GLU A 138 -5.86 5.42 -20.78
#